data_AF-A0A7S1THI1-F1
#
_entry.id   AF-A0A7S1THI1-F1
#
_cell.length_a   1.000
_cell.length_b   1.000
_cell.length_c   1.000
_cell.angle_alpha   90.00
_cell.angle_beta   90.00
_cell.angle_gamma   90.00
#
_symmetry.space_group_name_H-M   'P 1'
#
loop_
_entity.id
_entity.type
_entity.pdbx_description
1 polymer ?
#
loop_
_entity_poly.entity_id
_entity_poly.type
_entity_poly.pdbx_seq_one_letter_code
_entity_poly.pdbx_strand_id
1 'polypeptide(L)'
;GKTGTKGIKDTTTSSMAEQFGLKPLHPRLFEPKSKELRALFEDIQEQLEDGGMLHERVVHGVVHRACISGADLSTWLIDHHICETKIQSLGVGSALLRAGYLTSLSDVRKNVFRVEKEAIYSLRARLDHLRPKRWWLARHKSEEPTEPHRLSNFD
;
A
#
# COMPACT_ATOMS: atom_id res chain seq x y z
N GLY A 1 -30.61 50.80 3.08
CA GLY A 1 -29.31 50.11 3.01
C GLY A 1 -29.51 48.75 2.38
N LYS A 2 -28.73 48.39 1.36
CA LYS A 2 -28.69 47.05 0.77
C LYS A 2 -27.22 46.63 0.75
N THR A 3 -26.85 45.67 1.59
CA THR A 3 -25.51 45.09 1.67
C THR A 3 -25.36 44.00 0.62
N GLY A 4 -24.51 44.22 -0.37
CA GLY A 4 -24.12 43.21 -1.36
C GLY A 4 -22.95 42.38 -0.83
N THR A 5 -23.16 41.08 -0.65
CA THR A 5 -22.13 40.08 -0.41
C THR A 5 -21.59 39.59 -1.75
N LYS A 6 -20.39 40.04 -2.14
CA LYS A 6 -19.64 39.42 -3.24
C LYS A 6 -19.14 38.06 -2.79
N GLY A 7 -19.53 37.01 -3.52
CA GLY A 7 -19.02 35.66 -3.34
C GLY A 7 -17.51 35.62 -3.60
N ILE A 8 -16.76 35.16 -2.60
CA ILE A 8 -15.36 34.77 -2.74
C ILE A 8 -15.39 33.38 -3.38
N LYS A 9 -14.90 33.30 -4.63
CA LYS A 9 -14.64 32.02 -5.27
C LYS A 9 -13.27 31.56 -4.79
N ASP A 10 -13.24 30.54 -3.95
CA ASP A 10 -12.03 29.83 -3.55
C ASP A 10 -11.48 29.04 -4.74
N THR A 11 -10.64 29.67 -5.54
CA THR A 11 -9.79 29.03 -6.55
C THR A 11 -8.34 29.24 -6.16
N THR A 12 -7.79 28.39 -5.28
CA THR A 12 -6.35 28.47 -4.94
C THR A 12 -5.67 27.11 -4.75
N THR A 13 -6.38 25.98 -4.74
CA THR A 13 -5.74 24.67 -4.52
C THR A 13 -5.28 23.95 -5.79
N SER A 14 -5.61 24.45 -6.99
CA SER A 14 -5.28 23.74 -8.25
C SER A 14 -3.86 24.01 -8.79
N SER A 15 -3.18 25.07 -8.34
CA SER A 15 -1.98 25.59 -9.03
C SER A 15 -0.66 24.88 -8.67
N MET A 16 -0.59 24.11 -7.58
CA MET A 16 0.67 23.47 -7.18
C MET A 16 0.89 22.08 -7.78
N ALA A 17 -0.18 21.36 -8.12
CA ALA A 17 -0.05 19.98 -8.61
C ALA A 17 0.45 19.90 -10.07
N GLU A 18 0.10 20.87 -10.90
CA GLU A 18 0.47 20.90 -12.33
C GLU A 18 1.94 21.27 -12.55
N GLN A 19 2.55 22.05 -11.64
CA GLN A 19 3.93 22.54 -11.79
C GLN A 19 4.99 21.42 -11.69
N PHE A 20 4.61 20.25 -11.16
CA PHE A 20 5.51 19.10 -10.97
C PHE A 20 5.26 17.95 -11.97
N GLY A 21 4.41 18.14 -12.99
CA GLY A 21 4.15 17.12 -14.01
C GLY A 21 3.56 15.81 -13.46
N LEU A 22 2.93 15.87 -12.29
CA LEU A 22 2.44 14.71 -11.56
C LEU A 22 1.20 14.15 -12.26
N LYS A 23 1.22 12.88 -12.66
CA LYS A 23 -0.05 12.21 -12.97
C LYS A 23 -0.93 12.22 -11.71
N PRO A 24 -2.18 12.67 -11.80
CA PRO A 24 -3.06 12.66 -10.65
C PRO A 24 -3.32 11.22 -10.23
N LEU A 25 -2.87 10.86 -9.03
CA LEU A 25 -3.32 9.64 -8.37
C LEU A 25 -4.85 9.63 -8.35
N HIS A 26 -5.44 8.48 -8.62
CA HIS A 26 -6.90 8.39 -8.70
C HIS A 26 -7.51 8.87 -7.37
N PRO A 27 -8.40 9.87 -7.36
CA PRO A 27 -8.83 10.55 -6.14
C PRO A 27 -9.47 9.61 -5.11
N ARG A 28 -10.03 8.48 -5.56
CA ARG A 28 -10.58 7.43 -4.67
C ARG A 28 -9.55 6.74 -3.78
N LEU A 29 -8.26 6.81 -4.09
CA LEU A 29 -7.21 6.26 -3.21
C LEU A 29 -7.12 6.98 -1.86
N PHE A 30 -7.59 8.22 -1.78
CA PHE A 30 -7.56 9.02 -0.55
C PHE A 30 -8.84 8.89 0.28
N GLU A 31 -9.86 8.18 -0.23
CA GLU A 31 -11.05 7.87 0.54
C GLU A 31 -10.74 6.75 1.54
N PRO A 32 -10.99 6.96 2.85
CA PRO A 32 -10.79 5.91 3.84
C PRO A 32 -11.70 4.72 3.51
N LYS A 33 -11.10 3.53 3.37
CA LYS A 33 -11.75 2.24 3.03
C LYS A 33 -12.19 2.08 1.57
N SER A 34 -11.55 2.77 0.62
CA SER A 34 -11.77 2.46 -0.80
C SER A 34 -11.32 1.03 -1.15
N LYS A 35 -11.96 0.42 -2.15
CA LYS A 35 -11.61 -0.94 -2.61
C LYS A 35 -10.20 -0.96 -3.20
N GLU A 36 -9.82 0.14 -3.83
CA GLU A 36 -8.53 0.37 -4.46
C GLU A 36 -7.41 0.43 -3.42
N LEU A 37 -7.60 1.15 -2.31
CA LEU A 37 -6.61 1.22 -1.23
C LEU A 37 -6.45 -0.13 -0.52
N ARG A 38 -7.54 -0.90 -0.41
CA ARG A 38 -7.51 -2.26 0.10
C ARG A 38 -6.73 -3.21 -0.81
N ALA A 39 -7.02 -3.21 -2.12
CA ALA A 39 -6.32 -4.05 -3.09
C ALA A 39 -4.82 -3.75 -3.08
N LEU A 40 -4.45 -2.46 -3.05
CA LEU A 40 -3.07 -2.04 -2.89
C LEU A 40 -2.42 -2.58 -1.61
N PHE A 41 -3.12 -2.56 -0.47
CA PHE A 41 -2.59 -3.13 0.76
C PHE A 41 -2.39 -4.65 0.67
N GLU A 42 -3.32 -5.36 0.03
CA GLU A 42 -3.20 -6.81 -0.19
C GLU A 42 -1.98 -7.13 -1.08
N ASP A 43 -1.75 -6.35 -2.15
CA ASP A 43 -0.56 -6.48 -3.00
C ASP A 43 0.74 -6.18 -2.25
N ILE A 44 0.76 -5.11 -1.44
CA ILE A 44 1.90 -4.77 -0.57
C ILE A 44 2.22 -5.95 0.35
N GLN A 45 1.20 -6.55 0.97
CA GLN A 45 1.41 -7.63 1.91
C GLN A 45 1.95 -8.89 1.21
N GLU A 46 1.37 -9.30 0.07
CA GLU A 46 1.82 -10.47 -0.71
C GLU A 46 3.27 -10.29 -1.15
N GLN A 47 3.61 -9.16 -1.75
CA GLN A 47 4.94 -8.95 -2.32
C GLN A 47 6.04 -8.74 -1.27
N LEU A 48 5.73 -8.12 -0.13
CA LEU A 48 6.71 -7.96 0.93
C LEU A 48 6.94 -9.27 1.71
N GLU A 49 5.92 -10.14 1.82
CA GLU A 49 6.07 -11.50 2.36
C GLU A 49 6.96 -12.35 1.44
N ASP A 50 6.68 -12.37 0.13
CA ASP A 50 7.45 -13.15 -0.85
C ASP A 50 8.87 -12.60 -1.07
N GLY A 51 9.02 -11.28 -1.07
CA GLY A 51 10.30 -10.60 -1.25
C GLY A 51 11.18 -10.54 0.00
N GLY A 52 10.70 -11.01 1.16
CA GLY A 52 11.45 -11.00 2.42
C GLY A 52 11.73 -9.59 2.98
N MET A 53 11.03 -8.56 2.49
CA MET A 53 11.17 -7.18 2.94
C MET A 53 10.44 -6.92 4.28
N LEU A 54 9.58 -7.86 4.71
CA LEU A 54 9.04 -7.84 6.05
C LEU A 54 10.08 -8.29 7.06
N HIS A 55 10.43 -7.38 7.95
CA HIS A 55 11.40 -7.65 9.00
C HIS A 55 10.70 -7.85 10.34
N GLU A 56 11.22 -8.77 11.13
CA GLU A 56 10.95 -8.80 12.56
C GLU A 56 11.73 -7.64 13.21
N ARG A 57 11.05 -6.80 13.98
CA ARG A 57 11.65 -5.64 14.64
C ARG A 57 11.25 -5.63 16.11
N VAL A 58 12.23 -5.36 16.98
CA VAL A 58 11.97 -5.14 18.40
C VAL A 58 11.73 -3.65 18.61
N VAL A 59 10.52 -3.29 19.05
CA VAL A 59 10.13 -1.91 19.34
C VAL A 59 9.62 -1.85 20.77
N HIS A 60 10.20 -0.98 21.60
CA HIS A 60 9.87 -0.87 23.03
C HIS A 60 9.90 -2.20 23.81
N GLY A 61 10.83 -3.10 23.44
CA GLY A 61 10.97 -4.41 24.08
C GLY A 61 9.97 -5.47 23.63
N VAL A 62 9.08 -5.15 22.68
CA VAL A 62 8.12 -6.08 22.09
C VAL A 62 8.58 -6.46 20.68
N VAL A 63 8.54 -7.74 20.36
CA VAL A 63 8.84 -8.27 19.03
C VAL A 63 7.62 -8.09 18.14
N HIS A 64 7.76 -7.30 17.09
CA HIS A 64 6.74 -7.11 16.06
C HIS A 64 7.16 -7.80 14.77
N ARG A 65 6.27 -8.65 14.26
CA ARG A 65 6.40 -9.30 12.96
C ARG A 65 5.69 -8.47 11.89
N ALA A 66 6.05 -8.68 10.63
CA ALA A 66 5.48 -7.94 9.50
C ALA A 66 5.63 -6.41 9.63
N CYS A 67 6.86 -5.97 9.93
CA CYS A 67 7.19 -4.55 10.01
C CYS A 67 7.89 -4.09 8.73
N ILE A 68 7.60 -2.84 8.35
CA ILE A 68 8.26 -2.12 7.26
C ILE A 68 8.60 -0.70 7.71
N SER A 69 9.73 -0.15 7.25
CA SER A 69 10.05 1.26 7.49
C SER A 69 9.29 2.16 6.51
N GLY A 70 9.06 3.42 6.89
CA GLY A 70 8.45 4.42 6.01
C GLY A 70 9.26 4.64 4.73
N ALA A 71 10.59 4.61 4.85
CA ALA A 71 11.50 4.71 3.72
C ALA A 71 11.35 3.53 2.75
N ASP A 72 11.31 2.31 3.26
CA ASP A 72 11.19 1.10 2.45
C ASP A 72 9.84 1.02 1.76
N LEU A 73 8.74 1.33 2.48
CA LEU A 73 7.40 1.39 1.89
C LEU A 73 7.32 2.46 0.79
N SER A 74 7.89 3.64 1.02
CA SER A 74 7.93 4.68 0.00
C SER A 74 8.72 4.25 -1.23
N THR A 75 9.84 3.55 -1.03
CA THR A 75 10.69 3.08 -2.14
C THR A 75 9.93 2.03 -2.93
N TRP A 76 9.32 1.06 -2.24
CA TRP A 76 8.48 0.04 -2.86
C TRP A 76 7.35 0.63 -3.71
N LEU A 77 6.62 1.63 -3.20
CA LEU A 77 5.54 2.31 -3.93
C LEU A 77 6.04 2.99 -5.23
N ILE A 78 7.28 3.47 -5.22
CA ILE A 78 7.88 4.12 -6.40
C ILE A 78 8.37 3.08 -7.39
N ASP A 79 9.07 2.05 -6.90
CA ASP A 79 9.63 0.98 -7.73
C ASP A 79 8.53 0.18 -8.46
N HIS A 80 7.35 0.07 -7.86
CA HIS A 80 6.17 -0.59 -8.46
C HIS A 80 5.28 0.36 -9.27
N HIS A 81 5.75 1.58 -9.55
CA HIS A 81 5.05 2.59 -10.35
C HIS A 81 3.66 2.99 -9.81
N ILE A 82 3.41 2.78 -8.51
CA ILE A 82 2.19 3.24 -7.84
C ILE A 82 2.30 4.74 -7.54
N CYS A 83 3.51 5.21 -7.24
CA CYS A 83 3.86 6.62 -7.05
C CYS A 83 5.02 7.00 -7.96
N GLU A 84 5.02 8.24 -8.45
CA GLU A 84 6.12 8.81 -9.24
C GLU A 84 7.11 9.56 -8.34
N THR A 85 6.66 10.01 -7.16
CA THR A 85 7.46 10.83 -6.25
C THR A 85 7.31 10.42 -4.79
N LYS A 86 8.31 10.81 -3.97
CA LYS A 86 8.26 10.66 -2.51
C LYS A 86 7.09 11.44 -1.86
N ILE A 87 6.63 12.52 -2.49
CA ILE A 87 5.49 13.30 -1.99
C ILE A 87 4.19 12.51 -2.20
N GLN A 88 4.03 11.88 -3.36
CA GLN A 88 2.89 11.01 -3.62
C GLN A 88 2.88 9.79 -2.69
N SER A 89 4.03 9.16 -2.47
CA SER A 89 4.13 8.01 -1.56
C SER A 89 3.79 8.37 -0.11
N LEU A 90 4.16 9.59 0.34
CA LEU A 90 3.72 10.13 1.63
C LEU A 90 2.19 10.21 1.72
N GLY A 91 1.53 10.66 0.65
CA GLY A 91 0.07 10.73 0.55
C GLY A 91 -0.59 9.34 0.64
N VAL A 92 -0.07 8.37 -0.11
CA VAL A 92 -0.57 6.98 -0.10
C VAL A 92 -0.33 6.31 1.25
N GLY A 93 0.87 6.42 1.82
CA GLY A 93 1.17 5.88 3.15
C GLY A 93 0.30 6.51 4.25
N SER A 94 0.03 7.82 4.15
CA SER A 94 -0.92 8.51 5.04
C SER A 94 -2.35 8.00 4.88
N ALA A 95 -2.78 7.66 3.66
CA ALA A 95 -4.08 7.06 3.41
C ALA A 95 -4.17 5.65 4.02
N LEU A 96 -3.15 4.80 3.82
CA LEU A 96 -3.06 3.46 4.40
C LEU A 96 -3.09 3.49 5.94
N LEU A 97 -2.35 4.42 6.56
CA LEU A 97 -2.34 4.62 8.01
C LEU A 97 -3.71 5.06 8.54
N ARG A 98 -4.33 6.08 7.92
CA ARG A 98 -5.67 6.55 8.33
C ARG A 98 -6.76 5.51 8.12
N ALA A 99 -6.64 4.66 7.10
CA ALA A 99 -7.55 3.56 6.85
C ALA A 99 -7.36 2.38 7.84
N GLY A 100 -6.28 2.40 8.63
CA GLY A 100 -5.98 1.37 9.64
C GLY A 100 -5.31 0.12 9.08
N TYR A 101 -4.79 0.19 7.85
CA TYR A 101 -3.98 -0.87 7.25
C TYR A 101 -2.55 -0.87 7.80
N LEU A 102 -2.03 0.31 8.15
CA LEU A 102 -0.76 0.48 8.86
C LEU A 102 -1.02 0.84 10.32
N THR A 103 -0.09 0.46 11.19
CA THR A 103 -0.01 0.94 12.57
C THR A 103 1.41 1.46 12.84
N SER A 104 1.52 2.72 13.25
CA SER A 104 2.80 3.32 13.66
C SER A 104 3.29 2.68 14.96
N LEU A 105 4.52 2.15 14.95
CA LEU A 105 5.18 1.59 16.13
C LEU A 105 6.17 2.56 16.76
N SER A 106 6.77 3.45 15.97
CA SER A 106 7.78 4.40 16.44
C SER A 106 7.20 5.61 17.19
N ASP A 107 5.96 6.00 16.87
CA ASP A 107 5.27 7.11 17.54
C ASP A 107 3.76 6.84 17.58
N VAL A 108 3.30 6.32 18.72
CA VAL A 108 1.89 5.95 18.94
C VAL A 108 0.99 7.18 18.97
N ARG A 109 1.53 8.37 19.30
CA ARG A 109 0.75 9.61 19.43
C ARG A 109 0.57 10.32 18.10
N LYS A 110 1.47 10.10 17.14
CA LYS A 110 1.41 10.73 15.82
C LYS A 110 0.78 9.76 14.82
N ASN A 111 -0.49 10.01 14.49
CA ASN A 111 -1.15 9.35 13.37
C ASN A 111 -0.75 9.97 12.01
N VAL A 112 0.56 10.17 11.83
CA VAL A 112 1.16 10.82 10.66
C VAL A 112 2.16 9.87 10.05
N PHE A 113 1.96 9.55 8.77
CA PHE A 113 2.93 8.75 8.02
C PHE A 113 4.19 9.58 7.74
N ARG A 114 5.34 8.92 7.84
CA ARG A 114 6.68 9.50 7.69
C ARG A 114 7.48 8.58 6.80
N VAL A 115 8.34 9.16 5.95
CA VAL A 115 9.14 8.42 4.95
C VAL A 115 10.56 8.14 5.47
N GLU A 116 10.81 8.37 6.76
CA GLU A 116 12.11 8.12 7.38
C GLU A 116 12.34 6.62 7.65
N LYS A 117 13.61 6.21 7.77
CA LYS A 117 13.99 4.80 8.06
C LYS A 117 13.62 4.40 9.49
N GLU A 118 13.61 5.36 10.39
CA GLU A 118 13.30 5.23 11.80
C GLU A 118 11.80 5.12 12.07
N ALA A 119 10.98 5.52 11.09
CA ALA A 119 9.53 5.39 11.17
C ALA A 119 9.13 3.95 10.84
N ILE A 120 8.76 3.17 11.86
CA ILE A 120 8.42 1.76 11.70
C ILE A 120 6.91 1.58 11.74
N TYR A 121 6.40 0.85 10.75
CA TYR A 121 4.99 0.54 10.61
C TYR A 121 4.78 -0.97 10.63
N SER A 122 3.79 -1.42 11.40
CA SER A 122 3.28 -2.79 11.32
C SER A 122 2.16 -2.83 10.30
N LEU A 123 2.22 -3.81 9.40
CA LEU A 123 1.10 -4.16 8.53
C LEU A 123 0.07 -4.86 9.40
N ARG A 124 -1.03 -4.18 9.73
CA ARG A 124 -2.09 -4.79 10.53
C ARG A 124 -2.98 -5.58 9.59
N ALA A 125 -2.75 -6.88 9.52
CA ALA A 125 -3.71 -7.80 8.94
C ALA A 125 -5.01 -7.69 9.75
N ARG A 126 -5.98 -6.89 9.28
CA ARG A 126 -7.36 -6.92 9.82
C ARG A 126 -8.08 -8.19 9.33
N LEU A 127 -7.38 -9.32 9.34
CA LEU A 127 -7.75 -10.56 8.67
C LEU A 127 -7.82 -11.77 9.63
N ASP A 128 -7.80 -11.56 10.95
CA ASP A 128 -8.26 -12.62 11.88
C ASP A 128 -9.73 -13.03 11.61
N HIS A 129 -10.46 -12.29 10.76
CA HIS A 129 -11.89 -12.49 10.48
C HIS A 129 -12.18 -12.90 9.02
N LEU A 130 -11.18 -12.90 8.13
CA LEU A 130 -11.38 -13.18 6.69
C LEU A 130 -10.52 -14.37 6.25
N ARG A 131 -10.85 -15.51 6.84
CA ARG A 131 -10.73 -16.88 6.31
C ARG A 131 -9.34 -17.50 6.06
N PRO A 132 -9.26 -18.83 6.24
CA PRO A 132 -8.05 -19.61 6.00
C PRO A 132 -7.72 -19.70 4.50
N LYS A 133 -6.40 -19.68 4.25
CA LYS A 133 -5.67 -19.92 2.99
C LYS A 133 -6.31 -20.96 2.07
N ARG A 134 -7.28 -20.57 1.24
CA ARG A 134 -7.81 -21.41 0.15
C ARG A 134 -7.34 -21.00 -1.25
N TRP A 135 -6.86 -19.78 -1.41
CA TRP A 135 -6.34 -19.28 -2.69
C TRP A 135 -4.91 -19.77 -3.00
N TRP A 136 -4.17 -20.23 -1.98
CA TRP A 136 -2.83 -20.83 -2.12
C TRP A 136 -2.80 -22.12 -2.97
N LEU A 137 -3.92 -22.84 -3.08
CA LEU A 137 -4.01 -24.05 -3.92
C LEU A 137 -4.35 -23.77 -5.39
N ALA A 138 -4.74 -22.54 -5.75
CA ALA A 138 -5.17 -22.22 -7.11
C ALA A 138 -4.01 -21.70 -7.99
N ARG A 139 -3.02 -21.02 -7.41
CA ARG A 139 -1.93 -20.39 -8.19
C ARG A 139 -0.80 -21.36 -8.56
N HIS A 140 -0.61 -22.45 -7.81
CA HIS A 140 0.40 -23.49 -8.10
C HIS A 140 -0.15 -24.73 -8.84
N LYS A 141 -1.41 -24.74 -9.28
CA LYS A 141 -1.98 -25.87 -10.05
C LYS A 141 -1.92 -25.70 -11.58
N SER A 142 -1.20 -24.70 -12.09
CA SER A 142 -1.14 -24.41 -13.53
C SER A 142 0.21 -24.74 -14.19
N GLU A 143 1.07 -25.50 -13.52
CA GLU A 143 2.32 -26.02 -14.11
C GLU A 143 2.43 -27.54 -13.87
N GLU A 144 1.45 -28.31 -14.35
CA GLU A 144 1.75 -29.69 -14.71
C GLU A 144 2.29 -29.68 -16.16
N PRO A 145 3.54 -30.11 -16.39
CA PRO A 145 4.05 -30.26 -17.73
C PRO A 145 3.29 -31.40 -18.40
N THR A 146 2.48 -31.07 -19.40
CA THR A 146 1.84 -32.04 -20.28
C THR A 146 2.94 -32.88 -20.94
N GLU A 147 3.15 -34.11 -20.45
CA GLU A 147 4.07 -35.06 -21.09
C GLU A 147 3.67 -35.26 -22.57
N PRO A 148 4.62 -35.22 -23.51
CA PRO A 148 4.31 -35.54 -24.90
C PRO A 148 3.97 -37.03 -25.01
N HIS A 149 2.79 -37.29 -25.57
CA HIS A 149 2.30 -38.61 -25.96
C HIS A 149 3.40 -39.54 -26.50
N ARG A 150 3.62 -40.68 -25.82
CA ARG A 150 4.25 -41.85 -26.44
C ARG A 150 3.39 -42.31 -27.61
N LEU A 151 3.83 -42.05 -28.82
CA LEU A 151 3.36 -42.78 -29.99
C LEU A 151 3.97 -44.19 -29.93
N SER A 152 3.17 -45.15 -29.51
CA SER A 152 3.40 -46.57 -29.78
C SER A 152 3.14 -46.82 -31.26
N ASN A 153 4.21 -46.92 -32.06
CA ASN A 153 4.11 -47.58 -33.35
C ASN A 153 4.05 -49.09 -33.08
N PHE A 154 2.85 -49.62 -33.25
CA PHE A 154 2.62 -51.03 -33.51
C PHE A 154 2.65 -51.21 -35.04
N ASP A 155 3.13 -52.40 -35.44
CA ASP A 155 3.49 -52.89 -36.78
C ASP A 155 4.88 -52.53 -37.32
#